data_AF-A0A176RXK7-F1
#
_entry.id   AF-A0A176RXK7-F1
#
_cell.length_a   1.000
_cell.length_b   1.000
_cell.length_c   1.000
_cell.angle_alpha   90.00
_cell.angle_beta   90.00
_cell.angle_gamma   90.00
#
_symmetry.space_group_name_H-M   'P 1'
#
loop_
_entity.id
_entity.type
_entity.pdbx_description
1 polymer ?
#
loop_
_entity_poly.entity_id
_entity_poly.type
_entity_poly.pdbx_seq_one_letter_code
_entity_poly.pdbx_strand_id
1 'polypeptide(L)' 'MNLAPQRHRISVSEWHKMGKHNIFPPEARMELIKGEIIDMAPIGPSHAGCVINMIEMFA' A
#
# COMPACT_ATOMS: atom_id res chain seq x y z
N MET A 1 -10.85 -21.64 -25.92
CA MET A 1 -10.40 -20.27 -25.59
C MET A 1 -11.08 -19.88 -24.29
N ASN A 2 -10.32 -19.48 -23.27
CA ASN A 2 -10.90 -19.07 -22.00
C ASN A 2 -11.39 -17.62 -22.16
N LEU A 3 -12.70 -17.42 -22.23
CA LEU A 3 -13.34 -16.13 -22.51
C LEU A 3 -13.46 -15.24 -21.25
N ALA A 4 -13.07 -15.74 -20.08
CA ALA A 4 -13.13 -15.01 -18.82
C ALA A 4 -11.82 -14.21 -18.59
N PRO A 5 -11.92 -12.94 -18.15
CA PRO A 5 -10.74 -12.13 -17.83
C PRO A 5 -9.89 -12.81 -16.76
N GLN A 6 -8.58 -12.84 -16.98
CA GLN A 6 -7.60 -13.39 -16.04
C GLN A 6 -7.11 -12.30 -15.09
N ARG A 7 -7.08 -12.59 -13.79
CA ARG A 7 -6.47 -11.70 -12.81
C ARG A 7 -4.96 -11.83 -12.87
N HIS A 8 -4.26 -10.71 -13.02
CA HIS A 8 -2.81 -10.63 -12.95
C HIS A 8 -2.40 -10.12 -11.57
N ARG A 9 -1.42 -10.77 -10.94
CA ARG A 9 -0.85 -10.33 -9.66
C ARG A 9 0.40 -9.50 -9.91
N ILE A 10 0.54 -8.41 -9.17
CA ILE A 10 1.67 -7.49 -9.29
C ILE A 10 2.85 -8.03 -8.46
N SER A 11 4.02 -8.13 -9.08
CA SER A 11 5.25 -8.44 -8.37
C SER A 11 5.81 -7.21 -7.64
N VAL A 12 6.66 -7.44 -6.64
CA VAL A 12 7.38 -6.36 -5.93
C VAL A 12 8.21 -5.50 -6.89
N SER A 13 8.81 -6.11 -7.91
CA SER A 13 9.61 -5.40 -8.92
C SER A 13 8.77 -4.44 -9.78
N GLU A 14 7.55 -4.84 -10.13
CA GLU A 14 6.62 -4.01 -10.90
C GLU A 14 6.09 -2.87 -10.05
N TRP A 15 5.77 -3.14 -8.79
CA TRP A 15 5.39 -2.12 -7.81
C TRP A 15 6.44 -1.01 -7.67
N HIS A 16 7.72 -1.37 -7.53
CA HIS A 16 8.79 -0.37 -7.49
C HIS A 16 8.92 0.42 -8.80
N LYS A 17 8.73 -0.20 -9.96
CA LYS A 17 8.71 0.51 -11.25
C LYS A 17 7.54 1.50 -11.31
N MET A 18 6.35 1.11 -10.85
CA MET A 18 5.18 2.00 -10.80
C MET A 18 5.46 3.24 -9.94
N GLY A 19 6.08 3.06 -8.77
CA GLY A 19 6.53 4.18 -7.94
C GLY A 19 7.57 5.07 -8.63
N LYS A 20 8.59 4.49 -9.25
CA LYS A 20 9.63 5.22 -10.00
C LYS A 20 9.06 6.09 -11.14
N HIS A 21 8.00 5.61 -11.77
CA HIS A 21 7.33 6.30 -12.88
C HIS A 21 6.16 7.19 -12.44
N ASN A 22 5.96 7.41 -11.14
CA ASN A 22 4.87 8.23 -10.60
C ASN A 22 3.48 7.84 -11.14
N ILE A 23 3.22 6.54 -11.27
CA ILE A 23 1.91 6.03 -11.71
C ILE A 23 0.80 6.41 -10.73
N PHE A 24 1.15 6.56 -9.45
CA PHE A 24 0.25 6.94 -8.38
C PHE A 24 0.55 8.37 -7.90
N PRO A 25 -0.45 9.09 -7.36
CA PRO A 25 -0.23 10.35 -6.68
C PRO A 25 0.80 10.22 -5.55
N PRO A 26 1.62 11.25 -5.26
CA PRO A 26 2.60 11.21 -4.18
C PRO A 26 1.99 10.91 -2.80
N GLU A 27 0.76 11.36 -2.59
CA GLU A 27 0.01 11.20 -1.33
C GLU A 27 -0.74 9.86 -1.25
N ALA A 28 -0.67 9.02 -2.29
CA ALA A 28 -1.40 7.78 -2.33
C ALA A 28 -0.84 6.79 -1.31
N ARG A 29 -1.65 6.46 -0.31
CA ARG A 29 -1.29 5.51 0.74
C ARG A 29 -1.83 4.13 0.38
N MET A 30 -1.00 3.37 -0.33
CA MET A 30 -1.32 2.03 -0.79
C MET A 30 -0.27 1.01 -0.38
N GLU A 31 -0.67 -0.25 -0.30
CA GLU A 31 0.16 -1.39 0.06
C GLU A 31 0.07 -2.47 -1.01
N LEU A 32 1.18 -3.17 -1.27
CA LEU A 32 1.18 -4.39 -2.06
C LEU A 32 1.14 -5.60 -1.13
N ILE A 33 0.01 -6.30 -1.08
CA ILE A 33 -0.15 -7.52 -0.28
C ILE A 33 -0.53 -8.69 -1.19
N LYS A 34 0.29 -9.75 -1.18
CA LYS A 34 0.06 -10.98 -1.97
C LYS A 34 -0.19 -10.73 -3.48
N GLY A 35 0.39 -9.66 -4.01
CA GLY A 35 0.27 -9.26 -5.41
C GLY A 35 -0.98 -8.45 -5.74
N GLU A 36 -1.69 -7.96 -4.73
CA GLU A 36 -2.83 -7.06 -4.86
C GLU A 36 -2.45 -5.69 -4.27
N ILE A 37 -2.85 -4.62 -4.96
CA ILE A 37 -2.67 -3.24 -4.49
C ILE A 37 -3.92 -2.90 -3.69
N ILE A 38 -3.73 -2.47 -2.45
CA ILE A 38 -4.82 -2.16 -1.52
C ILE A 38 -4.61 -0.77 -0.94
N ASP A 39 -5.69 -0.01 -0.77
CA ASP A 39 -5.64 1.24 -0.03
C ASP A 39 -5.37 0.95 1.45
N MET A 40 -4.42 1.69 2.00
CA MET A 40 -4.11 1.63 3.42
C MET A 40 -5.28 2.21 4.22
N ALA A 41 -5.60 1.60 5.35
CA ALA A 41 -6.64 2.12 6.23
C ALA A 41 -6.33 3.57 6.66
N PRO A 42 -7.34 4.45 6.74
CA PRO A 42 -7.13 5.82 7.17
C PRO A 42 -6.61 5.84 8.61
N ILE A 43 -5.63 6.69 8.88
CA ILE A 43 -5.15 6.93 10.26
C ILE A 43 -6.10 7.92 10.91
N GLY A 44 -6.97 7.43 11.79
CA GLY A 44 -7.79 8.25 12.67
C GLY A 44 -7.06 8.70 13.94
N PRO A 45 -7.64 9.62 14.73
CA PRO A 45 -6.99 10.18 15.92
C PRO A 45 -6.56 9.13 16.95
N SER A 46 -7.39 8.10 17.17
CA SER A 46 -7.05 7.02 18.10
C SER A 46 -5.86 6.19 17.63
N HIS A 47 -5.81 5.85 16.34
CA HIS A 47 -4.67 5.13 15.77
C HIS A 47 -3.39 5.98 15.88
N ALA A 48 -3.47 7.26 15.51
CA ALA A 48 -2.34 8.19 15.59
C ALA A 48 -1.79 8.30 17.02
N GLY A 49 -2.66 8.49 18.02
CA GLY A 49 -2.24 8.58 19.42
C GLY A 49 -1.56 7.31 19.94
N CYS A 50 -2.09 6.13 19.59
CA CYS A 50 -1.44 4.86 19.95
C CYS A 50 -0.04 4.73 19.35
N VAL A 51 0.13 5.09 18.07
CA VAL A 51 1.42 5.03 17.38
C VAL A 51 2.42 6.02 17.98
N ILE A 52 2.01 7.26 18.26
CA ILE A 52 2.88 8.28 18.89
C ILE A 52 3.37 7.82 20.25
N ASN A 53 2.46 7.37 21.13
CA ASN A 53 2.83 6.88 22.45
C ASN A 53 3.80 5.69 22.36
N MET A 54 3.58 4.77 21.41
CA MET A 54 4.48 3.65 21.19
C MET A 54 5.88 4.14 20.78
N ILE A 55 5.98 5.09 19.85
CA ILE A 55 7.27 5.66 19.43
C ILE A 55 7.99 6.31 20.61
N GLU A 56 7.29 7.09 21.42
CA GLU A 56 7.86 7.76 22.60
C GLU A 56 8.37 6.77 23.66
N MET A 57 7.73 5.62 23.81
CA MET A 57 8.17 4.58 24.76
C MET A 57 9.46 3.86 24.34
N PHE A 58 9.78 3.83 23.04
CA PHE A 58 10.95 3.13 22.49
C PHE A 58 12.06 4.08 22.01
N ALA A 59 11.88 5.39 22.17
CA ALA A 59 12.89 6.41 21.93
C ALA A 59 13.84 6.57 23.13
#